data_AF-A0A6H1L5E9-F1
#
_entry.id   AF-A0A6H1L5E9-F1
#
_cell.length_a   1.000
_cell.length_b   1.000
_cell.length_c   1.000
_cell.angle_alpha   90.00
_cell.angle_beta   90.00
_cell.angle_gamma   90.00
#
_symmetry.space_group_name_H-M   'P 1'
#
loop_
_entity.id
_entity.type
_entity.pdbx_description
1 polymer ?
#
loop_
_entity_poly.entity_id
_entity_poly.type
_entity_poly.pdbx_seq_one_letter_code
_entity_poly.pdbx_strand_id
1 'polypeptide(L)' 'MACAEVERLANEIAVRESMVFLEGAAYTGPGPGVRTESRGLLMFDYLTDVRGERIVVVQVSWFG' A
#
# COMPACT_ATOMS: atom_id res chain seq x y z
N MET A 1 -17.65 -4.95 9.89
CA MET A 1 -16.39 -5.24 10.61
C MET A 1 -15.21 -5.41 9.65
N ALA A 2 -15.32 -6.17 8.55
CA ALA A 2 -14.25 -6.28 7.55
C ALA A 2 -13.82 -4.92 6.93
N CYS A 3 -14.78 -4.05 6.58
CA CYS A 3 -14.47 -2.73 5.99
C CYS A 3 -13.62 -1.83 6.90
N ALA A 4 -13.90 -1.82 8.21
CA ALA A 4 -13.16 -1.00 9.16
C ALA A 4 -11.69 -1.48 9.31
N GLU A 5 -11.46 -2.79 9.25
CA GLU A 5 -10.09 -3.33 9.33
C GLU A 5 -9.32 -3.11 8.02
N VAL A 6 -10.01 -3.18 6.87
CA VAL A 6 -9.47 -2.79 5.55
C VAL A 6 -9.05 -1.32 5.56
N GLU A 7 -9.93 -0.42 6.01
CA GLU A 7 -9.64 1.01 6.10
C GLU A 7 -8.47 1.29 7.05
N ARG A 8 -8.44 0.61 8.20
CA ARG A 8 -7.36 0.75 9.18
C ARG A 8 -6.02 0.32 8.59
N LEU A 9 -5.95 -0.85 7.97
CA LEU A 9 -4.72 -1.35 7.35
C LEU A 9 -4.28 -0.46 6.18
N ALA A 10 -5.22 0.00 5.34
CA ALA A 10 -4.93 0.92 4.25
C ALA A 10 -4.30 2.23 4.76
N ASN A 11 -4.84 2.80 5.85
CA ASN A 11 -4.31 4.03 6.45
C ASN A 11 -2.91 3.82 7.05
N GLU A 12 -2.69 2.69 7.73
CA GLU A 12 -1.36 2.35 8.26
C GLU A 12 -0.31 2.22 7.14
N ILE A 13 -0.67 1.58 6.03
CA ILE A 13 0.20 1.51 4.83
C ILE A 13 0.44 2.91 4.26
N ALA A 14 -0.59 3.74 4.13
CA ALA A 14 -0.47 5.12 3.65
C ALA A 14 0.51 5.96 4.48
N VAL A 15 0.38 5.91 5.80
CA VAL A 15 1.28 6.63 6.71
C VAL A 15 2.72 6.11 6.59
N ARG A 16 2.92 4.79 6.59
CA ARG A 16 4.26 4.18 6.53
C ARG A 16 4.99 4.51 5.23
N GLU A 17 4.31 4.38 4.10
CA GLU A 17 4.94 4.55 2.78
C GLU A 17 5.00 6.02 2.34
N SER A 18 4.41 6.95 3.09
CA SER A 18 4.46 8.39 2.79
C SER A 18 5.87 8.94 2.66
N MET A 19 6.84 8.37 3.37
CA MET A 19 8.25 8.77 3.31
C MET A 19 8.95 8.36 2.01
N VAL A 20 8.35 7.49 1.20
CA VAL A 20 8.90 7.08 -0.10
C VAL A 20 8.73 8.18 -1.16
N PHE A 21 7.80 9.12 -0.95
CA PHE A 21 7.47 10.18 -1.92
C PHE A 21 8.41 11.39 -1.92
N LEU A 22 9.51 11.37 -1.15
CA LEU A 22 10.41 12.53 -1.05
C LEU A 22 10.99 12.99 -2.39
N GLU A 23 11.23 12.05 -3.31
CA GLU A 23 11.71 12.36 -4.67
C GLU A 23 10.56 12.57 -5.67
N GLY A 24 9.34 12.15 -5.31
CA GLY A 24 8.14 12.28 -6.13
C GLY A 24 8.37 11.96 -7.62
N ALA A 25 8.01 12.91 -8.49
CA ALA A 25 8.20 12.81 -9.93
C ALA A 25 9.67 12.68 -10.38
N ALA A 26 10.63 13.12 -9.56
CA ALA A 26 12.06 13.02 -9.84
C ALA A 26 12.66 11.65 -9.47
N TYR A 27 11.87 10.74 -8.89
CA TYR A 27 12.31 9.39 -8.54
C TYR A 27 12.77 8.59 -9.77
N THR A 28 14.02 8.14 -9.74
CA THR A 28 14.68 7.37 -10.81
C THR A 28 15.09 5.95 -10.38
N GLY A 29 14.81 5.56 -9.14
CA GLY A 29 15.07 4.21 -8.64
C GLY A 29 14.14 3.15 -9.20
N PRO A 30 14.39 1.86 -8.88
CA PRO A 30 13.50 0.76 -9.25
C PRO A 30 12.08 1.01 -8.74
N GLY A 31 11.08 0.72 -9.58
CA GLY A 31 9.70 0.68 -9.12
C GLY A 31 9.58 -0.27 -7.91
N PRO A 32 8.80 0.07 -6.88
CA PRO A 32 8.86 -0.62 -5.57
C PRO A 32 8.31 -2.05 -5.56
N GLY A 33 7.91 -2.58 -6.73
CA GLY A 33 7.35 -3.92 -6.89
C GLY A 33 6.00 -4.07 -6.21
N VAL A 34 5.36 -5.23 -6.40
CA VAL A 34 4.19 -5.61 -5.62
C VAL A 34 4.65 -5.95 -4.20
N ARG A 35 3.99 -5.36 -3.21
CA ARG A 35 4.18 -5.63 -1.79
C ARG A 35 2.95 -6.35 -1.27
N THR A 36 3.18 -7.35 -0.42
CA THR A 36 2.13 -8.10 0.26
C THR A 36 2.15 -7.78 1.76
N GLU A 37 1.01 -7.40 2.31
CA GLU A 37 0.77 -7.14 3.73
C GLU A 37 -0.35 -8.05 4.22
N SER A 38 -0.19 -8.67 5.38
CA SER A 38 -1.21 -9.56 5.94
C SER A 38 -1.49 -9.22 7.40
N ARG A 39 -2.77 -9.10 7.75
CA ARG A 39 -3.23 -8.90 9.13
C ARG A 39 -4.42 -9.80 9.43
N GLY A 40 -4.20 -10.80 10.28
CA GLY A 40 -5.23 -11.79 10.61
C GLY A 40 -5.71 -12.51 9.34
N LEU A 41 -7.00 -12.39 9.04
CA LEU A 41 -7.64 -12.98 7.85
C LEU A 41 -7.60 -12.06 6.63
N LEU A 42 -6.96 -10.89 6.72
CA LEU A 42 -6.87 -9.91 5.65
C LEU A 42 -5.48 -9.92 5.00
N MET A 43 -5.43 -9.87 3.67
CA MET A 43 -4.21 -9.73 2.89
C MET A 43 -4.37 -8.65 1.82
N PHE A 44 -3.37 -7.79 1.70
CA PHE A 44 -3.29 -6.69 0.74
C PHE A 44 -2.09 -6.91 -0.17
N ASP A 45 -2.32 -6.85 -1.47
CA ASP A 45 -1.26 -6.66 -2.46
C ASP A 45 -1.33 -5.22 -2.98
N TYR A 46 -0.25 -4.46 -2.84
CA TYR A 46 -0.22 -3.04 -3.20
C TYR A 46 1.09 -2.62 -3.88
N LEU A 47 1.01 -1.52 -4.62
CA LEU A 47 2.11 -0.84 -5.29
C LEU A 47 2.27 0.57 -4.70
N THR A 48 3.50 1.07 -4.62
CA THR A 48 3.76 2.49 -4.37
C THR A 48 4.17 3.17 -5.68
N ASP A 49 3.30 4.03 -6.21
CA ASP A 49 3.61 4.83 -7.39
C ASP A 49 4.23 6.14 -6.92
N VAL A 50 5.56 6.15 -6.82
CA VAL A 50 6.32 7.28 -6.29
C VAL A 50 6.14 8.52 -7.15
N ARG A 51 6.09 8.36 -8.47
CA ARG A 51 5.94 9.46 -9.43
C ARG A 51 4.55 10.08 -9.40
N GLY A 52 3.54 9.24 -9.20
CA GLY A 52 2.15 9.65 -9.03
C GLY A 52 1.78 9.98 -7.58
N GLU A 53 2.74 9.95 -6.65
CA GLU A 53 2.56 10.18 -5.21
C GLU A 53 1.36 9.45 -4.60
N ARG A 54 1.22 8.16 -4.94
CA ARG A 54 0.04 7.36 -4.53
C ARG A 54 0.39 5.93 -4.19
N ILE A 55 -0.47 5.32 -3.40
CA ILE A 55 -0.47 3.89 -3.13
C ILE A 55 -1.64 3.27 -3.88
N VAL A 56 -1.38 2.20 -4.61
CA VAL A 56 -2.39 1.49 -5.39
C VAL A 56 -2.55 0.11 -4.79
N VAL A 57 -3.67 -0.12 -4.11
CA VAL A 57 -4.06 -1.46 -3.68
C VAL A 57 -4.56 -2.21 -4.92
N VAL A 58 -3.88 -3.30 -5.27
CA VAL A 58 -4.14 -4.10 -6.46
C VAL A 58 -5.11 -5.24 -6.13
N GLN A 59 -4.97 -5.81 -4.93
CA GLN A 59 -5.83 -6.89 -4.47
C GLN A 59 -6.04 -6.80 -2.96
N VAL A 60 -7.26 -7.11 -2.54
CA VAL A 60 -7.62 -7.34 -1.14
C VAL A 60 -8.24 -8.71 -1.04
N SER A 61 -7.65 -9.58 -0.22
CA SER A 61 -8.11 -10.93 0.03
C SER A 61 -8.56 -11.07 1.48
N TRP A 62 -9.75 -11.64 1.69
CA TRP A 62 -10.30 -11.96 3.00
C TRP A 62 -10.51 -13.46 3.11
N PHE A 63 -9.90 -14.08 4.11
CA PHE A 63 -9.90 -15.53 4.34
C PHE A 63 -10.90 -15.99 5.40
N GLY A 64 -11.86 -15.14 5.78
CA GLY A 64 -12.90 -15.48 6.77
C GLY A 64 -14.11 -16.19 6.18
#